data_AF-A0A383Z4N1-F1
#
_entry.id   AF-A0A383Z4N1-F1
#
_cell.length_a   1.000
_cell.length_b   1.000
_cell.length_c   1.000
_cell.angle_alpha   90.00
_cell.angle_beta   90.00
_cell.angle_gamma   90.00
#
_symmetry.space_group_name_H-M   'P 1'
#
loop_
_entity.id
_entity.type
_entity.pdbx_description
1 polymer ?
#
loop_
_entity_poly.entity_id
_entity_poly.type
_entity_poly.pdbx_seq_one_letter_code
_entity_poly.pdbx_strand_id
1 'polypeptide(L)'
;PGPASASGLVTGSGRDCVLLQEDFLAHRGRPHVYLQRIQLNNPTERVAALQTVGPTAGPAPKAFTSTLEKVGDHQFLLYSGRSPPFPTGLVHLLVVAAKKLVNRLQVAPKTQLDETVLWVVHVSGPLNPQVLKSKAGKELKVLQDLARKEMLELLEMPAAELLQDHQRLWAQLFSPGVEMKKITDAHTPSGLTVNLTLYYMLSCSPAPLLSPDLSHRERDQMESTLNYEDHCFSGHATMHAGNLWPGRLSSIQQILQLWDLWRLTLQKRGCKGLVRAGAPGILQGMVLSFGGLQFTENHLQFQADPDVLHNSYALHGIRYKNDHINLAVLADPEGKPYLHVSVESRGQLVKIYACEAGCLDEPVELTSAPQGHTFSVMVTQPITPLLYISTDLTHLQDLRHTLHLKAILAHDEHMAQQDPGLPFLFWFSVASLITLFHLFLFKLIYNEYCGPGAKPLFRSKEDPSV
;
A
#
# COMPACT_ATOMS: atom_id res chain seq x y z
N PRO A 1 11.00 2.56 14.66
CA PRO A 1 12.06 1.62 14.23
C PRO A 1 12.58 2.00 12.84
N GLY A 2 13.68 2.77 12.80
CA GLY A 2 14.32 3.13 11.52
C GLY A 2 14.86 1.89 10.82
N PRO A 3 15.08 1.93 9.49
CA PRO A 3 15.78 0.83 8.85
C PRO A 3 17.19 0.85 9.43
N ALA A 4 17.50 -0.21 10.18
CA ALA A 4 18.86 -0.52 10.53
C ALA A 4 19.62 -0.65 9.21
N SER A 5 20.51 0.31 8.93
CA SER A 5 21.51 0.20 7.89
C SER A 5 22.47 -0.91 8.32
N ALA A 6 22.06 -2.14 8.11
CA ALA A 6 22.89 -3.32 8.27
C ALA A 6 23.84 -3.38 7.07
N SER A 7 24.84 -2.50 7.07
CA SER A 7 26.06 -2.68 6.28
C SER A 7 26.91 -3.75 6.95
N GLY A 8 26.40 -4.98 6.97
CA GLY A 8 27.19 -6.18 7.22
C GLY A 8 27.91 -6.54 5.93
N LEU A 9 29.02 -5.85 5.62
CA LEU A 9 29.95 -6.37 4.62
C LEU A 9 30.55 -7.66 5.18
N VAL A 10 30.07 -8.78 4.66
CA VAL A 10 30.65 -10.10 4.86
C VAL A 10 32.12 -10.01 4.46
N THR A 11 33.01 -10.09 5.44
CA THR A 11 34.46 -10.31 5.25
C THR A 11 34.67 -11.75 4.78
N GLY A 12 34.28 -12.02 3.54
CA GLY A 12 34.66 -13.22 2.80
C GLY A 12 35.86 -12.89 1.91
N SER A 13 36.86 -13.76 1.87
CA SER A 13 38.07 -13.66 1.04
C SER A 13 37.74 -13.78 -0.47
N GLY A 14 36.99 -12.82 -1.00
CA GLY A 14 36.62 -12.69 -2.40
C GLY A 14 37.45 -11.59 -3.05
N ARG A 15 37.90 -11.84 -4.28
CA ARG A 15 38.68 -10.92 -5.14
C ARG A 15 38.28 -9.45 -4.96
N ASP A 16 39.27 -8.56 -4.88
CA ASP A 16 39.09 -7.10 -4.91
C ASP A 16 38.33 -6.71 -6.19
N CYS A 17 37.01 -6.57 -6.11
CA CYS A 17 36.14 -6.21 -7.23
C CYS A 17 35.64 -4.78 -7.04
N VAL A 18 35.63 -4.00 -8.11
CA VAL A 18 35.00 -2.67 -8.13
C VAL A 18 33.48 -2.85 -8.03
N LEU A 19 32.86 -2.20 -7.05
CA LEU A 19 31.42 -2.19 -6.86
C LEU A 19 30.83 -0.90 -7.44
N LEU A 20 29.83 -1.04 -8.31
CA LEU A 20 28.99 0.06 -8.81
C LEU A 20 27.58 -0.13 -8.24
N GLN A 21 27.07 0.88 -7.55
CA GLN A 21 25.67 0.97 -7.13
C GLN A 21 25.03 2.18 -7.80
N GLU A 22 23.85 1.97 -8.38
CA GLU A 22 23.05 3.00 -9.03
C GLU A 22 21.67 3.05 -8.40
N ASP A 23 21.34 4.17 -7.77
CA ASP A 23 20.01 4.41 -7.21
C ASP A 23 19.28 5.43 -8.07
N PHE A 24 18.04 5.13 -8.46
CA PHE A 24 17.20 6.03 -9.26
C PHE A 24 15.98 6.45 -8.44
N LEU A 25 15.67 7.75 -8.43
CA LEU A 25 14.46 8.25 -7.79
C LEU A 25 13.80 9.38 -8.59
N ALA A 26 12.48 9.43 -8.53
CA ALA A 26 11.68 10.59 -8.88
C ALA A 26 11.30 11.32 -7.59
N HIS A 27 11.66 12.60 -7.46
CA HIS A 27 11.54 13.30 -6.20
C HIS A 27 10.07 13.49 -5.79
N ARG A 28 9.73 13.23 -4.53
CA ARG A 28 8.32 13.13 -4.11
C ARG A 28 7.63 14.49 -4.03
N GLY A 29 8.33 15.50 -3.51
CA GLY A 29 7.82 16.88 -3.38
C GLY A 29 8.12 17.77 -4.57
N ARG A 30 8.91 17.29 -5.56
CA ARG A 30 9.35 18.06 -6.72
C ARG A 30 9.04 17.24 -7.99
N PRO A 31 7.86 17.42 -8.60
CA PRO A 31 7.32 16.50 -9.60
C PRO A 31 8.13 16.41 -10.90
N HIS A 32 9.02 17.39 -11.15
CA HIS A 32 9.85 17.47 -12.34
C HIS A 32 11.25 16.91 -12.13
N VAL A 33 11.63 16.55 -10.90
CA VAL A 33 13.02 16.24 -10.53
C VAL A 33 13.25 14.74 -10.46
N TYR A 34 14.27 14.30 -11.20
CA TYR A 34 14.78 12.94 -11.19
C TYR A 34 16.24 12.95 -10.78
N LEU A 35 16.65 11.95 -10.01
CA LEU A 35 17.99 11.84 -9.49
C LEU A 35 18.51 10.42 -9.71
N GLN A 36 19.78 10.33 -10.10
CA GLN A 36 20.56 9.10 -10.11
C GLN A 36 21.77 9.31 -9.21
N ARG A 37 21.92 8.44 -8.21
CA ARG A 37 23.13 8.37 -7.40
C ARG A 37 24.01 7.26 -7.94
N ILE A 38 25.27 7.57 -8.20
CA ILE A 38 26.28 6.66 -8.73
C ILE A 38 27.35 6.52 -7.65
N GLN A 39 27.39 5.38 -7.00
CA GLN A 39 28.38 5.07 -5.98
C GLN A 39 29.36 4.03 -6.51
N LEU A 40 30.64 4.36 -6.46
CA LEU A 40 31.72 3.48 -6.90
C LEU A 40 32.66 3.23 -5.74
N ASN A 41 32.85 1.97 -5.37
CA ASN A 41 33.85 1.57 -4.39
C ASN A 41 34.93 0.74 -5.09
N ASN A 42 36.18 1.22 -5.00
CA ASN A 42 37.33 0.58 -5.60
C ASN A 42 38.25 0.01 -4.50
N PRO A 43 38.05 -1.26 -4.07
CA PRO A 43 38.93 -1.90 -3.10
C PRO A 43 40.26 -2.37 -3.71
N THR A 44 40.50 -2.15 -5.01
CA THR A 44 41.71 -2.64 -5.69
C THR A 44 42.91 -1.72 -5.47
N GLU A 45 44.10 -2.21 -5.84
CA GLU A 45 45.35 -1.42 -5.88
C GLU A 45 45.50 -0.58 -7.17
N ARG A 46 44.52 -0.60 -8.08
CA ARG A 46 44.59 0.06 -9.39
C ARG A 46 43.50 1.10 -9.53
N VAL A 47 43.72 2.10 -10.38
CA VAL A 47 42.67 3.06 -10.74
C VAL A 47 41.57 2.33 -11.51
N ALA A 48 40.33 2.45 -11.05
CA ALA A 48 39.15 2.03 -11.78
C ALA A 48 38.67 3.18 -12.66
N ALA A 49 38.28 2.89 -13.90
CA ALA A 49 37.74 3.89 -14.81
C ALA A 49 36.47 3.39 -15.48
N LEU A 50 35.38 4.13 -15.34
CA LEU A 50 34.09 3.83 -15.94
C LEU A 50 33.77 4.83 -17.04
N GLN A 51 33.42 4.31 -18.21
CA GLN A 51 32.93 5.10 -19.31
C GLN A 51 31.43 5.35 -19.09
N THR A 52 31.04 6.62 -18.99
CA THR A 52 29.63 6.98 -18.88
C THR A 52 28.98 6.94 -20.26
N VAL A 53 27.79 6.36 -20.36
CA VAL A 53 27.01 6.29 -21.59
C VAL A 53 25.64 6.89 -21.31
N GLY A 54 25.21 7.85 -22.14
CA GLY A 54 23.91 8.50 -21.98
C GLY A 54 23.89 9.90 -22.57
N PRO A 55 22.70 10.53 -22.65
CA PRO A 55 22.56 11.87 -23.23
C PRO A 55 23.41 12.91 -22.48
N THR A 56 23.59 12.75 -21.17
CA THR A 56 24.41 13.63 -20.32
C THR A 56 25.92 13.57 -20.61
N ALA A 57 26.37 12.52 -21.32
CA ALA A 57 27.76 12.26 -21.68
C ALA A 57 27.98 12.10 -23.20
N GLY A 58 26.93 12.24 -24.03
CA GLY A 58 26.92 11.89 -25.44
C GLY A 58 26.04 12.81 -26.31
N PRO A 59 25.95 12.57 -27.63
CA PRO A 59 25.15 13.40 -28.53
C PRO A 59 23.65 13.27 -28.23
N ALA A 60 22.92 14.37 -28.43
CA ALA A 60 21.47 14.41 -28.21
C ALA A 60 20.74 13.39 -29.11
N PRO A 61 19.61 12.82 -28.65
CA PRO A 61 18.75 12.02 -29.53
C PRO A 61 18.33 12.87 -30.74
N LYS A 62 18.28 12.28 -31.94
CA LYS A 62 18.02 13.00 -33.21
C LYS A 62 16.75 13.88 -33.22
N ALA A 63 15.77 13.55 -32.38
CA ALA A 63 14.50 14.28 -32.26
C ALA A 63 14.57 15.52 -31.32
N PHE A 64 15.72 15.76 -30.68
CA PHE A 64 15.90 16.80 -29.68
C PHE A 64 17.05 17.73 -30.07
N THR A 65 16.81 19.04 -29.89
CA THR A 65 17.89 20.02 -29.86
C THR A 65 18.55 19.99 -28.50
N SER A 66 19.86 20.23 -28.45
CA SER A 66 20.62 20.30 -27.19
C SER A 66 21.49 21.54 -27.16
N THR A 67 21.47 22.25 -26.04
CA THR A 67 22.29 23.42 -25.76
C THR A 67 23.04 23.24 -24.45
N LEU A 68 24.33 23.56 -24.45
CA LEU A 68 25.12 23.62 -23.21
C LEU A 68 24.90 24.98 -22.55
N GLU A 69 24.38 24.95 -21.33
CA GLU A 69 24.16 26.11 -20.51
C GLU A 69 25.31 26.28 -19.52
N LYS A 70 25.80 27.51 -19.40
CA LYS A 70 26.83 27.90 -18.43
C LYS A 70 26.34 29.13 -17.68
N VAL A 71 26.15 29.02 -16.38
CA VAL A 71 25.70 30.10 -15.51
C VAL A 71 26.57 30.07 -14.26
N GLY A 72 27.45 31.07 -14.10
CA GLY A 72 28.48 31.02 -13.07
C GLY A 72 29.39 29.79 -13.24
N ASP A 73 29.58 29.05 -12.15
CA ASP A 73 30.37 27.81 -12.13
C ASP A 73 29.55 26.56 -12.53
N HIS A 74 28.24 26.72 -12.74
CA HIS A 74 27.35 25.63 -13.05
C HIS A 74 27.27 25.37 -14.56
N GLN A 75 27.30 24.09 -14.94
CA GLN A 75 27.11 23.65 -16.32
C GLN A 75 26.09 22.52 -16.41
N PHE A 76 25.13 22.66 -17.31
CA PHE A 76 24.12 21.64 -17.58
C PHE A 76 23.71 21.66 -19.05
N LEU A 77 23.13 20.55 -19.49
CA LEU A 77 22.64 20.39 -20.85
C LEU A 77 21.13 20.59 -20.86
N LEU A 78 20.64 21.43 -21.77
CA LEU A 78 19.21 21.65 -21.98
C LEU A 78 18.81 20.97 -23.28
N TYR A 79 17.91 20.00 -23.19
CA TYR A 79 17.31 19.32 -24.33
C TYR A 79 15.91 19.84 -24.56
N SER A 80 15.51 20.00 -25.80
CA SER A 80 14.18 20.47 -26.17
C SER A 80 13.69 19.73 -27.40
N GLY A 81 12.45 19.27 -27.37
CA GLY A 81 11.91 18.45 -28.46
C GLY A 81 10.42 18.20 -28.33
N ARG A 82 9.96 17.20 -29.09
CA ARG A 82 8.56 16.81 -29.17
C ARG A 82 8.44 15.31 -28.96
N SER A 83 7.36 14.88 -28.30
CA SER A 83 7.03 13.47 -28.22
C SER A 83 6.68 12.92 -29.61
N PRO A 84 6.77 11.60 -29.82
CA PRO A 84 6.04 10.95 -30.88
C PRO A 84 4.53 11.29 -30.78
N PRO A 85 3.81 11.39 -31.91
CA PRO A 85 2.38 11.60 -31.89
C PRO A 85 1.67 10.38 -31.29
N PHE A 86 0.74 10.64 -30.37
CA PHE A 86 -0.16 9.62 -29.84
C PHE A 86 -1.15 9.14 -30.93
N PRO A 87 -1.84 8.01 -30.75
CA PRO A 87 -2.88 7.54 -31.69
C PRO A 87 -3.98 8.58 -31.97
N THR A 88 -4.21 9.49 -31.03
CA THR A 88 -5.14 10.63 -31.15
C THR A 88 -4.60 11.78 -32.01
N GLY A 89 -3.35 11.71 -32.47
CA GLY A 89 -2.66 12.78 -33.19
C GLY A 89 -2.12 13.90 -32.30
N LEU A 90 -2.30 13.80 -30.98
CA LEU A 90 -1.79 14.77 -30.00
C LEU A 90 -0.28 14.58 -29.80
N VAL A 91 0.40 15.67 -29.47
CA VAL A 91 1.84 15.71 -29.21
C VAL A 91 2.13 16.55 -27.97
N HIS A 92 3.22 16.22 -27.27
CA HIS A 92 3.72 16.99 -26.15
C HIS A 92 5.04 17.66 -26.52
N LEU A 93 5.27 18.86 -26.00
CA LEU A 93 6.58 19.50 -25.96
C LEU A 93 7.30 18.99 -24.70
N LEU A 94 8.58 18.67 -24.85
CA LEU A 94 9.42 18.15 -23.77
C LEU A 94 10.68 19.00 -23.65
N VAL A 95 10.98 19.42 -22.43
CA VAL A 95 12.25 20.04 -22.07
C VAL A 95 12.89 19.26 -20.95
N VAL A 96 14.17 18.94 -21.10
CA VAL A 96 14.97 18.26 -20.08
C VAL A 96 16.20 19.09 -19.79
N ALA A 97 16.34 19.61 -18.57
CA ALA A 97 17.63 20.11 -18.11
C ALA A 97 18.35 18.96 -17.39
N ALA A 98 19.62 18.71 -17.71
CA ALA A 98 20.38 17.61 -17.14
C ALA A 98 21.75 18.07 -16.68
N LYS A 99 22.12 17.76 -15.43
CA LYS A 99 23.47 18.02 -14.92
C LYS A 99 24.48 17.31 -15.83
N LYS A 100 25.46 18.06 -16.30
CA LYS A 100 26.50 17.51 -17.18
C LYS A 100 27.35 16.53 -16.39
N LEU A 101 27.53 15.33 -16.92
CA LEU A 101 28.42 14.31 -16.35
C LEU A 101 29.69 14.22 -17.19
N VAL A 102 30.83 13.96 -16.55
CA VAL A 102 32.08 13.73 -17.28
C VAL A 102 32.01 12.39 -18.02
N ASN A 103 32.60 12.33 -19.21
CA ASN A 103 32.56 11.13 -20.05
C ASN A 103 33.25 9.91 -19.40
N ARG A 104 34.16 10.14 -18.45
CA ARG A 104 34.93 9.08 -17.79
C ARG A 104 35.05 9.39 -16.31
N LEU A 105 34.48 8.52 -15.48
CA LEU A 105 34.64 8.56 -14.03
C LEU A 105 35.89 7.75 -13.67
N GLN A 106 36.78 8.32 -12.86
CA GLN A 106 38.00 7.65 -12.39
C GLN A 106 37.98 7.60 -10.86
N VAL A 107 38.26 6.41 -10.31
CA VAL A 107 38.28 6.16 -8.87
C VAL A 107 39.64 5.60 -8.49
N ALA A 108 40.32 6.27 -7.58
CA ALA A 108 41.66 5.89 -7.14
C ALA A 108 41.65 4.55 -6.37
N PRO A 109 42.81 3.87 -6.24
CA PRO A 109 42.93 2.67 -5.41
C PRO A 109 42.45 2.90 -3.98
N LYS A 110 41.74 1.94 -3.39
CA LYS A 110 41.23 1.98 -2.01
C LYS A 110 40.37 3.20 -1.68
N THR A 111 39.69 3.76 -2.68
CA THR A 111 38.80 4.92 -2.49
C THR A 111 37.40 4.67 -3.02
N GLN A 112 36.49 5.58 -2.68
CA GLN A 112 35.13 5.61 -3.17
C GLN A 112 34.82 6.94 -3.86
N LEU A 113 33.91 6.91 -4.82
CA LEU A 113 33.33 8.07 -5.50
C LEU A 113 31.81 8.04 -5.31
N ASP A 114 31.22 9.18 -4.98
CA ASP A 114 29.77 9.37 -4.90
C ASP A 114 29.41 10.54 -5.83
N GLU A 115 28.72 10.23 -6.91
CA GLU A 115 28.29 11.22 -7.90
C GLU A 115 26.78 11.23 -8.00
N THR A 116 26.23 12.43 -8.19
CA THR A 116 24.79 12.61 -8.37
C THR A 116 24.52 13.26 -9.71
N VAL A 117 23.65 12.63 -10.50
CA VAL A 117 23.12 13.16 -11.75
C VAL A 117 21.69 13.62 -11.52
N LEU A 118 21.39 14.84 -11.96
CA LEU A 118 20.09 15.47 -11.81
C LEU A 118 19.46 15.69 -13.17
N TRP A 119 18.17 15.44 -13.27
CA TRP A 119 17.35 15.83 -14.41
C TRP A 119 16.11 16.57 -13.95
N VAL A 120 15.79 17.64 -14.67
CA VAL A 120 14.53 18.37 -14.52
C VAL A 120 13.76 18.19 -15.82
N VAL A 121 12.55 17.63 -15.73
CA VAL A 121 11.73 17.26 -16.88
C VAL A 121 10.40 18.04 -16.85
N HIS A 122 10.25 18.94 -17.81
CA HIS A 122 9.03 19.72 -18.01
C HIS A 122 8.32 19.25 -19.29
N VAL A 123 7.03 18.97 -19.17
CA VAL A 123 6.18 18.46 -20.25
C VAL A 123 4.98 19.38 -20.43
N SER A 124 4.66 19.74 -21.67
CA SER A 124 3.42 20.49 -21.95
C SER A 124 2.17 19.63 -21.73
N GLY A 125 1.01 20.29 -21.68
CA GLY A 125 -0.25 19.61 -21.95
C GLY A 125 -0.30 19.03 -23.38
N PRO A 126 -1.28 18.17 -23.68
CA PRO A 126 -1.43 17.61 -25.02
C PRO A 126 -1.81 18.71 -26.02
N LEU A 127 -1.02 18.85 -27.09
CA LEU A 127 -1.23 19.85 -28.13
C LEU A 127 -1.70 19.19 -29.43
N ASN A 128 -2.68 19.82 -30.07
CA ASN A 128 -3.10 19.43 -31.41
C ASN A 128 -2.13 20.02 -32.46
N PRO A 129 -2.06 19.43 -33.67
CA PRO A 129 -1.15 19.89 -34.72
C PRO A 129 -1.36 21.35 -35.17
N GLN A 130 -2.56 21.91 -35.02
CA GLN A 130 -2.89 23.29 -35.43
C GLN A 130 -2.38 24.33 -34.43
N VAL A 131 -2.55 24.06 -33.14
CA VAL A 131 -2.03 24.88 -32.03
C VAL A 131 -0.50 24.82 -32.00
N LEU A 132 0.08 23.66 -32.34
CA LEU A 132 1.53 23.49 -32.45
C LEU A 132 2.15 24.51 -33.42
N LYS A 133 1.50 24.80 -34.55
CA LYS A 133 2.03 25.77 -35.54
C LYS A 133 2.05 27.21 -35.04
N SER A 134 1.10 27.58 -34.17
CA SER A 134 0.90 28.98 -33.74
C SER A 134 1.51 29.29 -32.36
N LYS A 135 1.55 28.32 -31.43
CA LYS A 135 1.94 28.56 -30.03
C LYS A 135 3.16 27.77 -29.53
N ALA A 136 3.64 26.78 -30.27
CA ALA A 136 4.69 25.89 -29.77
C ALA A 136 5.98 26.63 -29.39
N GLY A 137 6.39 27.67 -30.13
CA GLY A 137 7.60 28.43 -29.80
C GLY A 137 7.50 29.14 -28.46
N LYS A 138 6.35 29.77 -28.17
CA LYS A 138 6.11 30.46 -26.90
C LYS A 138 6.05 29.47 -25.74
N GLU A 139 5.31 28.38 -25.92
CA GLU A 139 5.16 27.35 -24.90
C GLU A 139 6.47 26.62 -24.60
N LEU A 140 7.25 26.28 -25.64
CA LEU A 140 8.57 25.68 -25.47
C LEU A 140 9.51 26.61 -24.70
N LYS A 141 9.49 27.91 -24.99
CA LYS A 141 10.31 28.89 -24.26
C LYS A 141 9.93 28.94 -22.77
N VAL A 142 8.63 28.91 -22.45
CA VAL A 142 8.17 28.85 -21.05
C VAL A 142 8.71 27.59 -20.35
N LEU A 143 8.62 26.42 -20.99
CA LEU A 143 9.16 25.18 -20.42
C LEU A 143 10.69 25.23 -20.25
N GLN A 144 11.41 25.86 -21.18
CA GLN A 144 12.86 26.08 -21.09
C GLN A 144 13.22 26.97 -19.90
N ASP A 145 12.49 28.06 -19.70
CA ASP A 145 12.72 28.99 -18.60
C ASP A 145 12.44 28.32 -17.25
N LEU A 146 11.36 27.51 -17.15
CA LEU A 146 11.04 26.71 -15.96
C LEU A 146 12.13 25.67 -15.65
N ALA A 147 12.51 24.86 -16.63
CA ALA A 147 13.53 23.81 -16.46
C ALA A 147 14.90 24.40 -16.09
N ARG A 148 15.26 25.55 -16.67
CA ARG A 148 16.48 26.29 -16.35
C ARG A 148 16.46 26.78 -14.90
N LYS A 149 15.37 27.45 -14.50
CA LYS A 149 15.23 27.99 -13.16
C LYS A 149 15.38 26.89 -12.11
N GLU A 150 14.60 25.82 -12.25
CA GLU A 150 14.60 24.71 -11.29
C GLU A 150 15.94 23.95 -11.28
N MET A 151 16.60 23.75 -12.43
CA MET A 151 17.93 23.15 -12.45
C MET A 151 18.98 23.99 -11.72
N LEU A 152 18.96 25.32 -11.89
CA LEU A 152 19.89 26.20 -11.19
C LEU A 152 19.69 26.14 -9.68
N GLU A 153 18.44 26.18 -9.21
CA GLU A 153 18.10 26.00 -7.78
C GLU A 153 18.60 24.66 -7.23
N LEU A 154 18.50 23.57 -8.01
CA LEU A 154 18.96 22.25 -7.58
C LEU A 154 20.49 22.11 -7.56
N LEU A 155 21.20 22.82 -8.43
CA LEU A 155 22.67 22.79 -8.47
C LEU A 155 23.30 23.55 -7.29
N GLU A 156 22.55 24.43 -6.64
CA GLU A 156 22.93 25.10 -5.39
C GLU A 156 22.66 24.22 -4.15
N MET A 157 21.84 23.18 -4.27
CA MET A 157 21.45 22.29 -3.17
C MET A 157 22.35 21.05 -3.07
N PRO A 158 22.78 20.65 -1.85
CA PRO A 158 23.45 19.38 -1.65
C PRO A 158 22.57 18.19 -2.04
N ALA A 159 23.11 17.23 -2.81
CA ALA A 159 22.37 16.03 -3.21
C ALA A 159 21.86 15.20 -2.02
N ALA A 160 22.59 15.19 -0.91
CA ALA A 160 22.18 14.52 0.33
C ALA A 160 20.90 15.12 0.92
N GLU A 161 20.73 16.45 0.82
CA GLU A 161 19.54 17.15 1.29
C GLU A 161 18.32 16.77 0.44
N LEU A 162 18.47 16.70 -0.89
CA LEU A 162 17.40 16.22 -1.79
C LEU A 162 16.97 14.79 -1.47
N LEU A 163 17.93 13.90 -1.19
CA LEU A 163 17.63 12.52 -0.84
C LEU A 163 16.91 12.43 0.53
N GLN A 164 17.40 13.18 1.52
CA GLN A 164 16.78 13.23 2.84
C GLN A 164 15.36 13.79 2.79
N ASP A 165 15.14 14.85 2.00
CA ASP A 165 13.81 15.41 1.80
C ASP A 165 12.87 14.40 1.14
N HIS A 166 13.30 13.76 0.06
CA HIS A 166 12.54 12.69 -0.59
C HIS A 166 12.14 11.57 0.38
N GLN A 167 13.09 11.07 1.18
CA GLN A 167 12.85 10.03 2.18
C GLN A 167 11.86 10.48 3.26
N ARG A 168 12.03 11.70 3.76
CA ARG A 168 11.12 12.29 4.75
C ARG A 168 9.70 12.40 4.21
N LEU A 169 9.54 12.88 2.97
CA LEU A 169 8.23 13.02 2.33
C LEU A 169 7.55 11.68 2.11
N TRP A 170 8.30 10.64 1.73
CA TRP A 170 7.76 9.27 1.66
C TRP A 170 7.38 8.71 3.02
N ALA A 171 8.21 8.92 4.05
CA ALA A 171 7.91 8.49 5.42
C ALA A 171 6.64 9.18 5.96
N GLN A 172 6.46 10.47 5.67
CA GLN A 172 5.23 11.20 6.01
C GLN A 172 4.03 10.64 5.25
N LEU A 173 4.18 10.33 3.96
CA LEU A 173 3.09 9.81 3.13
C LEU A 173 2.67 8.40 3.56
N PHE A 174 3.61 7.54 3.97
CA PHE A 174 3.35 6.17 4.46
C PHE A 174 3.06 6.08 5.97
N SER A 175 2.96 7.22 6.67
CA SER A 175 2.57 7.23 8.08
C SER A 175 1.18 6.61 8.31
N PRO A 176 0.15 6.86 7.47
CA PRO A 176 -1.07 6.06 7.45
C PRO A 176 -0.87 4.78 6.63
N GLY A 177 -1.62 3.73 6.94
CA GLY A 177 -1.53 2.51 6.13
C GLY A 177 -2.28 1.32 6.67
N VAL A 178 -2.06 0.19 5.99
CA VAL A 178 -2.60 -1.12 6.35
C VAL A 178 -1.45 -2.03 6.71
N GLU A 179 -1.53 -2.69 7.86
CA GLU A 179 -0.56 -3.66 8.33
C GLU A 179 -1.22 -5.02 8.50
N MET A 180 -0.76 -6.02 7.75
CA MET A 180 -1.22 -7.40 7.91
C MET A 180 -0.43 -8.08 9.02
N LYS A 181 -1.13 -8.70 9.99
CA LYS A 181 -0.51 -9.42 11.11
C LYS A 181 -0.64 -10.93 10.97
N LYS A 182 -1.87 -11.43 10.92
CA LYS A 182 -2.19 -12.86 10.80
C LYS A 182 -3.22 -13.05 9.71
N ILE A 183 -2.91 -13.92 8.75
CA ILE A 183 -3.80 -14.27 7.64
C ILE A 183 -4.18 -15.74 7.80
N THR A 184 -5.47 -16.01 7.71
CA THR A 184 -6.07 -17.32 7.97
C THR A 184 -6.88 -17.84 6.78
N ASP A 185 -7.19 -17.01 5.79
CA ASP A 185 -7.82 -17.41 4.53
C ASP A 185 -6.92 -17.18 3.30
N ALA A 186 -7.36 -17.71 2.16
CA ALA A 186 -6.62 -17.66 0.90
C ALA A 186 -6.86 -16.39 0.06
N HIS A 187 -7.93 -15.64 0.34
CA HIS A 187 -8.37 -14.49 -0.45
C HIS A 187 -7.83 -13.16 0.10
N THR A 188 -7.37 -13.14 1.34
CA THR A 188 -6.71 -12.00 1.97
C THR A 188 -5.30 -11.77 1.37
N PRO A 189 -4.98 -10.55 0.90
CA PRO A 189 -3.67 -10.25 0.33
C PRO A 189 -2.56 -10.28 1.39
N SER A 190 -1.37 -10.71 0.98
CA SER A 190 -0.18 -10.65 1.85
C SER A 190 0.21 -9.21 2.19
N GLY A 191 0.91 -9.00 3.31
CA GLY A 191 1.45 -7.67 3.65
C GLY A 191 2.36 -7.08 2.57
N LEU A 192 3.12 -7.92 1.85
CA LEU A 192 3.92 -7.49 0.70
C LEU A 192 3.04 -7.00 -0.45
N THR A 193 1.96 -7.71 -0.76
CA THR A 193 0.99 -7.33 -1.81
C THR A 193 0.35 -5.98 -1.50
N VAL A 194 -0.08 -5.79 -0.24
CA VAL A 194 -0.66 -4.53 0.23
C VAL A 194 0.37 -3.40 0.09
N ASN A 195 1.58 -3.55 0.63
CA ASN A 195 2.62 -2.52 0.59
C ASN A 195 3.05 -2.14 -0.84
N LEU A 196 3.24 -3.12 -1.71
CA LEU A 196 3.57 -2.88 -3.12
C LEU A 196 2.45 -2.15 -3.84
N THR A 197 1.19 -2.55 -3.60
CA THR A 197 0.02 -1.89 -4.21
C THR A 197 -0.07 -0.44 -3.76
N LEU A 198 0.03 -0.17 -2.45
CA LEU A 198 0.06 1.18 -1.90
C LEU A 198 1.20 2.00 -2.52
N TYR A 199 2.42 1.46 -2.56
CA TYR A 199 3.57 2.12 -3.18
C TYR A 199 3.31 2.54 -4.63
N TYR A 200 2.75 1.65 -5.45
CA TYR A 200 2.43 1.98 -6.83
C TYR A 200 1.32 3.04 -6.94
N MET A 201 0.25 2.92 -6.14
CA MET A 201 -0.84 3.89 -6.17
C MET A 201 -0.35 5.29 -5.79
N LEU A 202 0.50 5.38 -4.78
CA LEU A 202 1.10 6.64 -4.34
C LEU A 202 2.10 7.19 -5.36
N SER A 203 2.90 6.33 -5.99
CA SER A 203 3.84 6.71 -7.05
C SER A 203 3.13 7.28 -8.28
N CYS A 204 1.96 6.73 -8.63
CA CYS A 204 1.13 7.21 -9.75
C CYS A 204 0.27 8.42 -9.41
N SER A 205 0.29 8.88 -8.15
CA SER A 205 -0.59 9.96 -7.68
C SER A 205 0.22 11.18 -7.24
N PRO A 206 -0.13 12.39 -7.72
CA PRO A 206 0.53 13.61 -7.27
C PRO A 206 0.26 13.82 -5.77
N ALA A 207 1.18 14.47 -5.07
CA ALA A 207 0.94 14.92 -3.69
C ALA A 207 1.09 16.45 -3.60
N PRO A 208 0.07 17.22 -4.03
CA PRO A 208 0.14 18.69 -4.00
C PRO A 208 0.40 19.24 -2.59
N LEU A 209 -0.15 18.61 -1.55
CA LEU A 209 0.08 18.98 -0.15
C LEU A 209 1.56 18.92 0.29
N LEU A 210 2.37 18.13 -0.41
CA LEU A 210 3.81 18.03 -0.15
C LEU A 210 4.63 19.03 -0.98
N SER A 211 3.99 19.74 -1.92
CA SER A 211 4.65 20.77 -2.72
C SER A 211 4.82 22.05 -1.90
N PRO A 212 6.01 22.69 -1.96
CA PRO A 212 6.22 23.99 -1.33
C PRO A 212 5.47 25.12 -2.05
N ASP A 213 5.11 24.94 -3.32
CA ASP A 213 4.50 25.99 -4.16
C ASP A 213 2.98 26.11 -3.96
N LEU A 214 2.37 25.23 -3.17
CA LEU A 214 0.93 25.23 -2.92
C LEU A 214 0.53 26.43 -2.03
N SER A 215 -0.48 27.21 -2.46
CA SER A 215 -0.95 28.35 -1.68
C SER A 215 -1.56 27.91 -0.34
N HIS A 216 -1.48 28.77 0.68
CA HIS A 216 -2.07 28.50 2.00
C HIS A 216 -3.56 28.14 1.91
N ARG A 217 -4.33 28.87 1.11
CA ARG A 217 -5.77 28.61 0.92
C ARG A 217 -6.05 27.23 0.33
N GLU A 218 -5.28 26.82 -0.68
CA GLU A 218 -5.45 25.50 -1.30
C GLU A 218 -5.02 24.38 -0.36
N ARG A 219 -3.97 24.62 0.43
CA ARG A 219 -3.52 23.70 1.48
C ARG A 219 -4.61 23.49 2.52
N ASP A 220 -5.15 24.56 3.10
CA ASP A 220 -6.20 24.50 4.11
C ASP A 220 -7.45 23.76 3.58
N GLN A 221 -7.82 24.03 2.31
CA GLN A 221 -8.92 23.33 1.66
C GLN A 221 -8.67 21.82 1.53
N MET A 222 -7.48 21.42 1.05
CA MET A 222 -7.14 20.01 0.90
C MET A 222 -7.01 19.30 2.25
N GLU A 223 -6.43 19.96 3.27
CA GLU A 223 -6.34 19.44 4.62
C GLU A 223 -7.73 19.24 5.23
N SER A 224 -8.65 20.20 5.05
CA SER A 224 -10.04 20.05 5.48
C SER A 224 -10.71 18.83 4.84
N THR A 225 -10.50 18.60 3.55
CA THR A 225 -11.01 17.41 2.84
C THR A 225 -10.42 16.11 3.36
N LEU A 226 -9.13 16.09 3.73
CA LEU A 226 -8.51 14.89 4.32
C LEU A 226 -9.00 14.61 5.74
N ASN A 227 -9.26 15.66 6.50
CA ASN A 227 -9.71 15.55 7.88
C ASN A 227 -11.12 14.94 7.96
N TYR A 228 -11.98 15.27 6.99
CA TYR A 228 -13.30 14.67 6.89
C TYR A 228 -13.89 14.88 5.49
N GLU A 229 -14.30 13.78 4.85
CA GLU A 229 -15.07 13.81 3.60
C GLU A 229 -16.35 13.01 3.84
N ASP A 230 -17.48 13.71 3.90
CA ASP A 230 -18.79 13.14 4.16
C ASP A 230 -19.09 11.99 3.19
N HIS A 231 -19.63 10.90 3.71
CA HIS A 231 -20.04 9.72 2.93
C HIS A 231 -18.91 9.01 2.17
N CYS A 232 -17.63 9.27 2.49
CA CYS A 232 -16.53 8.56 1.88
C CYS A 232 -16.38 7.13 2.41
N PHE A 233 -16.38 6.28 1.40
CA PHE A 233 -16.41 4.84 1.29
C PHE A 233 -17.75 4.19 1.65
N SER A 234 -18.76 4.52 0.85
CA SER A 234 -20.06 3.83 0.81
C SER A 234 -19.95 2.49 0.07
N GLY A 235 -19.48 1.45 0.75
CA GLY A 235 -19.37 0.11 0.16
C GLY A 235 -18.81 -0.97 1.07
N HIS A 236 -18.77 -2.20 0.55
CA HIS A 236 -18.16 -3.34 1.24
C HIS A 236 -16.63 -3.20 1.28
N ALA A 237 -16.03 -3.80 2.31
CA ALA A 237 -14.59 -3.93 2.43
C ALA A 237 -13.96 -4.50 1.16
N THR A 238 -12.81 -3.94 0.79
CA THR A 238 -12.06 -4.29 -0.42
C THR A 238 -10.94 -5.28 -0.15
N MET A 239 -10.74 -5.73 1.09
CA MET A 239 -9.70 -6.69 1.47
C MET A 239 -9.67 -7.91 0.55
N HIS A 240 -10.82 -8.51 0.25
CA HIS A 240 -10.93 -9.69 -0.62
C HIS A 240 -11.11 -9.36 -2.11
N ALA A 241 -11.03 -8.09 -2.50
CA ALA A 241 -11.14 -7.68 -3.90
C ALA A 241 -9.80 -7.91 -4.63
N GLY A 242 -9.57 -9.15 -5.10
CA GLY A 242 -8.30 -9.54 -5.74
C GLY A 242 -7.90 -8.72 -6.99
N ASN A 243 -8.87 -8.07 -7.66
CA ASN A 243 -8.60 -7.14 -8.76
C ASN A 243 -8.00 -5.80 -8.28
N LEU A 244 -8.26 -5.40 -7.04
CA LEU A 244 -7.71 -4.20 -6.40
C LEU A 244 -6.38 -4.52 -5.68
N TRP A 245 -6.18 -5.76 -5.27
CA TRP A 245 -4.97 -6.24 -4.59
C TRP A 245 -4.27 -7.38 -5.36
N PRO A 246 -3.75 -7.12 -6.58
CA PRO A 246 -3.18 -8.16 -7.42
C PRO A 246 -1.87 -8.71 -6.84
N GLY A 247 -1.74 -10.04 -6.80
CA GLY A 247 -0.53 -10.70 -6.29
C GLY A 247 0.74 -10.47 -7.12
N ARG A 248 0.61 -10.00 -8.38
CA ARG A 248 1.75 -9.68 -9.26
C ARG A 248 1.40 -8.55 -10.22
N LEU A 249 2.33 -7.62 -10.38
CA LEU A 249 2.33 -6.58 -11.40
C LEU A 249 3.65 -6.66 -12.15
N SER A 250 3.62 -6.87 -13.46
CA SER A 250 4.82 -7.10 -14.28
C SER A 250 5.11 -6.01 -15.31
N SER A 251 4.19 -5.04 -15.49
CA SER A 251 4.39 -3.96 -16.46
C SER A 251 3.84 -2.61 -15.97
N ILE A 252 4.41 -1.53 -16.51
CA ILE A 252 3.95 -0.16 -16.25
C ILE A 252 2.48 0.00 -16.66
N GLN A 253 2.07 -0.61 -17.77
CA GLN A 253 0.69 -0.56 -18.23
C GLN A 253 -0.29 -1.17 -17.21
N GLN A 254 0.05 -2.31 -16.61
CA GLN A 254 -0.76 -2.93 -15.56
C GLN A 254 -0.85 -2.03 -14.31
N ILE A 255 0.25 -1.38 -13.93
CA ILE A 255 0.28 -0.45 -12.81
C ILE A 255 -0.64 0.75 -13.06
N LEU A 256 -0.59 1.34 -14.27
CA LEU A 256 -1.45 2.47 -14.64
C LEU A 256 -2.93 2.07 -14.71
N GLN A 257 -3.24 0.88 -15.24
CA GLN A 257 -4.60 0.34 -15.24
C GLN A 257 -5.13 0.10 -13.83
N LEU A 258 -4.29 -0.42 -12.93
CA LEU A 258 -4.66 -0.59 -11.53
C LEU A 258 -4.91 0.76 -10.85
N TRP A 259 -4.11 1.77 -11.15
CA TRP A 259 -4.31 3.13 -10.65
C TRP A 259 -5.65 3.72 -11.12
N ASP A 260 -5.99 3.57 -12.40
CA ASP A 260 -7.29 3.98 -12.94
C ASP A 260 -8.44 3.26 -12.24
N LEU A 261 -8.30 1.95 -12.01
CA LEU A 261 -9.31 1.14 -11.33
C LEU A 261 -9.51 1.58 -9.86
N TRP A 262 -8.44 1.82 -9.12
CA TRP A 262 -8.51 2.34 -7.75
C TRP A 262 -9.17 3.71 -7.70
N ARG A 263 -8.72 4.63 -8.57
CA ARG A 263 -9.28 5.97 -8.68
C ARG A 263 -10.78 5.93 -8.97
N LEU A 264 -11.21 5.10 -9.93
CA LEU A 264 -12.62 4.94 -10.27
C LEU A 264 -13.41 4.35 -9.11
N THR A 265 -12.87 3.31 -8.45
CA THR A 265 -13.51 2.66 -7.30
C THR A 265 -13.77 3.65 -6.18
N LEU A 266 -12.75 4.41 -5.76
CA LEU A 266 -12.88 5.41 -4.70
C LEU A 266 -13.88 6.51 -5.08
N GLN A 267 -13.84 7.01 -6.32
CA GLN A 267 -14.78 8.04 -6.80
C GLN A 267 -16.23 7.55 -6.82
N LYS A 268 -16.46 6.30 -7.23
CA LYS A 268 -17.80 5.70 -7.26
C LYS A 268 -18.36 5.40 -5.85
N ARG A 269 -17.49 5.38 -4.83
CA ARG A 269 -17.82 5.09 -3.43
C ARG A 269 -17.81 6.35 -2.54
N GLY A 270 -17.98 7.53 -3.13
CA GLY A 270 -18.11 8.79 -2.40
C GLY A 270 -16.81 9.53 -2.10
N CYS A 271 -15.63 8.94 -2.35
CA CYS A 271 -14.33 9.55 -1.97
C CYS A 271 -13.77 10.49 -3.04
N LYS A 272 -14.63 11.26 -3.72
CA LYS A 272 -14.19 12.14 -4.82
C LYS A 272 -13.31 13.29 -4.31
N GLY A 273 -13.61 13.86 -3.14
CA GLY A 273 -12.76 14.87 -2.50
C GLY A 273 -11.38 14.31 -2.14
N LEU A 274 -11.32 13.15 -1.49
CA LEU A 274 -10.05 12.49 -1.16
C LEU A 274 -9.20 12.22 -2.40
N VAL A 275 -9.80 11.70 -3.49
CA VAL A 275 -9.07 11.48 -4.74
C VAL A 275 -8.53 12.78 -5.35
N ARG A 276 -9.22 13.91 -5.16
CA ARG A 276 -8.75 15.24 -5.61
C ARG A 276 -7.62 15.78 -4.75
N ALA A 277 -7.55 15.42 -3.47
CA ALA A 277 -6.44 15.77 -2.58
C ALA A 277 -5.12 15.04 -2.94
N GLY A 278 -5.16 14.14 -3.92
CA GLY A 278 -3.99 13.43 -4.44
C GLY A 278 -3.63 12.22 -3.59
N ALA A 279 -2.34 11.91 -3.52
CA ALA A 279 -1.86 10.68 -2.90
C ALA A 279 -2.24 10.50 -1.42
N PRO A 280 -2.21 11.53 -0.53
CA PRO A 280 -2.67 11.36 0.85
C PRO A 280 -4.13 10.93 0.93
N GLY A 281 -5.00 11.50 0.08
CA GLY A 281 -6.42 11.15 0.07
C GLY A 281 -6.70 9.80 -0.60
N ILE A 282 -5.94 9.44 -1.64
CA ILE A 282 -5.98 8.08 -2.20
C ILE A 282 -5.60 7.05 -1.14
N LEU A 283 -4.52 7.28 -0.38
CA LEU A 283 -4.11 6.39 0.70
C LEU A 283 -5.21 6.23 1.74
N GLN A 284 -5.76 7.34 2.23
CA GLN A 284 -6.83 7.30 3.23
C GLN A 284 -8.06 6.58 2.70
N GLY A 285 -8.47 6.85 1.46
CA GLY A 285 -9.55 6.13 0.80
C GLY A 285 -9.30 4.62 0.69
N MET A 286 -8.06 4.20 0.40
CA MET A 286 -7.67 2.79 0.36
C MET A 286 -7.67 2.14 1.75
N VAL A 287 -7.22 2.86 2.79
CA VAL A 287 -7.26 2.37 4.19
C VAL A 287 -8.71 2.19 4.64
N LEU A 288 -9.57 3.17 4.39
CA LEU A 288 -11.01 3.08 4.67
C LEU A 288 -11.63 1.91 3.91
N SER A 289 -11.37 1.80 2.61
CA SER A 289 -11.92 0.72 1.80
C SER A 289 -11.41 -0.64 2.23
N PHE A 290 -10.17 -0.78 2.72
CA PHE A 290 -9.60 -2.07 3.11
C PHE A 290 -10.39 -2.69 4.26
N GLY A 291 -10.60 -1.95 5.35
CA GLY A 291 -11.34 -2.41 6.53
C GLY A 291 -12.87 -2.30 6.42
N GLY A 292 -13.41 -1.69 5.35
CA GLY A 292 -14.84 -1.39 5.28
C GLY A 292 -15.24 -0.26 6.25
N LEU A 293 -14.35 0.72 6.45
CA LEU A 293 -14.70 1.93 7.16
C LEU A 293 -15.40 2.92 6.23
N GLN A 294 -16.31 3.69 6.81
CA GLN A 294 -17.07 4.71 6.09
C GLN A 294 -17.18 5.97 6.96
N PHE A 295 -16.90 7.14 6.37
CA PHE A 295 -17.36 8.41 6.94
C PHE A 295 -18.84 8.59 6.64
N THR A 296 -19.62 8.97 7.65
CA THR A 296 -21.01 9.42 7.48
C THR A 296 -21.05 10.95 7.52
N GLU A 297 -22.18 11.54 7.88
CA GLU A 297 -22.25 12.98 8.17
C GLU A 297 -21.66 13.28 9.56
N ASN A 298 -21.89 12.40 10.55
CA ASN A 298 -21.62 12.68 11.96
C ASN A 298 -20.58 11.74 12.62
N HIS A 299 -20.21 10.64 11.98
CA HIS A 299 -19.35 9.62 12.60
C HIS A 299 -18.53 8.83 11.57
N LEU A 300 -17.44 8.23 12.03
CA LEU A 300 -16.72 7.16 11.35
C LEU A 300 -17.32 5.83 11.82
N GLN A 301 -17.67 4.95 10.88
CA GLN A 301 -18.15 3.61 11.21
C GLN A 301 -17.25 2.54 10.60
N PHE A 302 -17.06 1.44 11.32
CA PHE A 302 -16.37 0.24 10.85
C PHE A 302 -17.40 -0.83 10.52
N GLN A 303 -17.59 -1.10 9.22
CA GLN A 303 -18.58 -2.03 8.69
C GLN A 303 -17.87 -3.19 7.97
N ALA A 304 -16.99 -3.88 8.69
CA ALA A 304 -16.43 -5.13 8.21
C ALA A 304 -17.48 -6.24 8.24
N ASP A 305 -17.35 -7.17 7.32
CA ASP A 305 -18.09 -8.43 7.34
C ASP A 305 -17.56 -9.29 8.52
N PRO A 306 -18.41 -9.73 9.47
CA PRO A 306 -17.96 -10.56 10.58
C PRO A 306 -17.13 -11.77 10.13
N ASP A 307 -17.46 -12.38 9.00
CA ASP A 307 -16.79 -13.57 8.48
C ASP A 307 -15.30 -13.34 8.22
N VAL A 308 -14.85 -12.08 8.05
CA VAL A 308 -13.45 -11.76 7.72
C VAL A 308 -12.58 -11.46 8.94
N LEU A 309 -13.18 -11.38 10.13
CA LEU A 309 -12.51 -10.98 11.38
C LEU A 309 -11.63 -12.08 12.00
N HIS A 310 -11.65 -13.28 11.43
CA HIS A 310 -10.69 -14.35 11.75
C HIS A 310 -9.24 -13.96 11.37
N ASN A 311 -9.06 -12.98 10.47
CA ASN A 311 -7.78 -12.35 10.17
C ASN A 311 -7.43 -11.24 11.15
N SER A 312 -6.13 -11.04 11.41
CA SER A 312 -5.63 -9.92 12.20
C SER A 312 -4.88 -8.92 11.33
N TYR A 313 -5.27 -7.65 11.43
CA TYR A 313 -4.70 -6.53 10.68
C TYR A 313 -4.86 -5.21 11.45
N ALA A 314 -4.09 -4.20 11.08
CA ALA A 314 -4.19 -2.86 11.64
C ALA A 314 -4.29 -1.79 10.55
N LEU A 315 -5.06 -0.77 10.86
CA LEU A 315 -5.35 0.39 10.03
C LEU A 315 -4.85 1.60 10.79
N HIS A 316 -3.79 2.21 10.28
CA HIS A 316 -3.05 3.25 10.98
C HIS A 316 -3.32 4.62 10.38
N GLY A 317 -3.32 5.64 11.23
CA GLY A 317 -3.32 7.05 10.81
C GLY A 317 -4.57 7.49 10.06
N ILE A 318 -5.74 6.93 10.39
CA ILE A 318 -7.01 7.34 9.78
C ILE A 318 -7.30 8.77 10.26
N ARG A 319 -7.25 9.74 9.36
CA ARG A 319 -7.54 11.14 9.70
C ARG A 319 -9.03 11.28 9.99
N TYR A 320 -9.35 11.79 11.17
CA TYR A 320 -10.71 12.08 11.57
C TYR A 320 -10.72 13.40 12.33
N LYS A 321 -11.27 14.44 11.69
CA LYS A 321 -11.12 15.83 12.13
C LYS A 321 -9.63 16.17 12.31
N ASN A 322 -9.20 16.60 13.49
CA ASN A 322 -7.81 17.02 13.72
C ASN A 322 -6.90 15.91 14.28
N ASP A 323 -7.45 14.71 14.49
CA ASP A 323 -6.73 13.61 15.13
C ASP A 323 -6.60 12.42 14.18
N HIS A 324 -5.72 11.49 14.56
CA HIS A 324 -5.48 10.26 13.84
C HIS A 324 -5.99 9.07 14.66
N ILE A 325 -6.82 8.25 14.06
CA ILE A 325 -7.34 7.02 14.67
C ILE A 325 -6.54 5.84 14.13
N ASN A 326 -6.08 4.98 15.04
CA ASN A 326 -5.59 3.65 14.69
C ASN A 326 -6.61 2.61 15.15
N LEU A 327 -7.00 1.72 14.24
CA LEU A 327 -7.92 0.63 14.49
C LEU A 327 -7.23 -0.69 14.12
N ALA A 328 -7.17 -1.64 15.03
CA ALA A 328 -6.68 -2.97 14.74
C ALA A 328 -7.73 -4.03 15.07
N VAL A 329 -7.86 -5.02 14.18
CA VAL A 329 -8.58 -6.26 14.43
C VAL A 329 -7.55 -7.30 14.85
N LEU A 330 -7.71 -7.84 16.04
CA LEU A 330 -6.78 -8.78 16.65
C LEU A 330 -7.57 -9.98 17.17
N ALA A 331 -6.90 -11.13 17.26
CA ALA A 331 -7.45 -12.31 17.91
C ALA A 331 -6.83 -12.49 19.31
N ASP A 332 -7.64 -12.87 20.28
CA ASP A 332 -7.18 -13.29 21.61
C ASP A 332 -6.52 -14.69 21.55
N PRO A 333 -5.95 -15.20 22.68
CA PRO A 333 -5.36 -16.54 22.71
C PRO A 333 -6.34 -17.66 22.35
N GLU A 334 -7.63 -17.47 22.59
CA GLU A 334 -8.72 -18.37 22.26
C GLU A 334 -9.17 -18.28 20.79
N GLY A 335 -8.65 -17.30 20.04
CA GLY A 335 -8.94 -17.06 18.64
C GLY A 335 -10.15 -16.15 18.39
N LYS A 336 -10.74 -15.54 19.44
CA LYS A 336 -11.87 -14.63 19.31
C LYS A 336 -11.39 -13.24 18.87
N PRO A 337 -12.07 -12.61 17.91
CA PRO A 337 -11.69 -11.29 17.45
C PRO A 337 -12.11 -10.21 18.45
N TYR A 338 -11.24 -9.22 18.63
CA TYR A 338 -11.51 -7.97 19.35
C TYR A 338 -10.95 -6.79 18.57
N LEU A 339 -11.52 -5.61 18.81
CA LEU A 339 -11.09 -4.35 18.19
C LEU A 339 -10.20 -3.60 19.18
N HIS A 340 -9.07 -3.12 18.71
CA HIS A 340 -8.17 -2.24 19.45
C HIS A 340 -8.16 -0.86 18.79
N VAL A 341 -8.51 0.17 19.55
CA VAL A 341 -8.65 1.54 19.04
C VAL A 341 -7.76 2.48 19.85
N SER A 342 -6.97 3.30 19.17
CA SER A 342 -6.16 4.34 19.82
C SER A 342 -6.19 5.63 19.02
N VAL A 343 -5.99 6.75 19.71
CA VAL A 343 -6.00 8.09 19.11
C VAL A 343 -4.61 8.71 19.26
N GLU A 344 -4.03 9.15 18.16
CA GLU A 344 -2.86 10.02 18.14
C GLU A 344 -3.34 11.46 17.92
N SER A 345 -3.26 12.29 18.97
CA SER A 345 -3.70 13.68 18.86
C SER A 345 -2.64 14.55 18.20
N ARG A 346 -3.07 15.39 17.24
CA ARG A 346 -2.18 16.29 16.48
C ARG A 346 -2.45 17.78 16.72
N GLY A 347 -3.14 18.13 17.81
CA GLY A 347 -3.40 19.53 18.11
C GLY A 347 -4.30 19.74 19.32
N GLN A 348 -5.34 20.56 19.14
CA GLN A 348 -6.30 20.85 20.20
C GLN A 348 -7.12 19.60 20.50
N LEU A 349 -7.10 19.16 21.76
CA LEU A 349 -7.80 17.97 22.25
C LEU A 349 -9.31 18.07 21.98
N VAL A 350 -9.76 17.48 20.88
CA VAL A 350 -11.18 17.20 20.66
C VAL A 350 -11.46 15.84 21.26
N LYS A 351 -12.48 15.77 22.12
CA LYS A 351 -12.90 14.49 22.68
C LYS A 351 -13.51 13.63 21.58
N ILE A 352 -13.00 12.42 21.45
CA ILE A 352 -13.52 11.42 20.53
C ILE A 352 -14.14 10.32 21.36
N TYR A 353 -15.34 9.89 21.00
CA TYR A 353 -16.09 8.84 21.67
C TYR A 353 -16.29 7.68 20.72
N ALA A 354 -16.43 6.47 21.27
CA ALA A 354 -16.75 5.29 20.50
C ALA A 354 -17.74 4.38 21.21
N CYS A 355 -18.54 3.64 20.45
CA CYS A 355 -19.42 2.60 20.93
C CYS A 355 -19.42 1.38 20.00
N GLU A 356 -19.66 0.21 20.59
CA GLU A 356 -19.75 -1.07 19.89
C GLU A 356 -21.01 -1.17 19.02
N ALA A 357 -21.16 -2.29 18.32
CA ALA A 357 -22.32 -2.57 17.48
C ALA A 357 -23.64 -2.32 18.22
N GLY A 358 -24.49 -1.47 17.64
CA GLY A 358 -25.78 -1.10 18.23
C GLY A 358 -25.74 -0.04 19.33
N CYS A 359 -24.57 0.36 19.83
CA CYS A 359 -24.37 1.38 20.87
C CYS A 359 -25.34 1.22 22.07
N LEU A 360 -25.47 -0.01 22.58
CA LEU A 360 -26.33 -0.31 23.74
C LEU A 360 -25.76 0.29 25.03
N ASP A 361 -24.45 0.14 25.21
CA ASP A 361 -23.70 0.69 26.34
C ASP A 361 -23.32 2.15 26.11
N GLU A 362 -23.00 2.87 27.19
CA GLU A 362 -22.60 4.27 27.08
C GLU A 362 -21.31 4.42 26.26
N PRO A 363 -21.26 5.38 25.30
CA PRO A 363 -20.06 5.62 24.52
C PRO A 363 -18.86 5.97 25.40
N VAL A 364 -17.71 5.39 25.08
CA VAL A 364 -16.47 5.54 25.82
C VAL A 364 -15.61 6.63 25.17
N GLU A 365 -15.04 7.52 25.98
CA GLU A 365 -14.06 8.50 25.51
C GLU A 365 -12.74 7.79 25.14
N LEU A 366 -12.34 7.90 23.88
CA LEU A 366 -11.08 7.39 23.37
C LEU A 366 -9.94 8.29 23.81
N THR A 367 -8.95 7.70 24.48
CA THR A 367 -7.76 8.41 24.96
C THR A 367 -6.54 8.14 24.09
N SER A 368 -5.55 9.03 24.16
CA SER A 368 -4.22 8.82 23.60
C SER A 368 -3.33 7.93 24.48
N ALA A 369 -3.94 7.13 25.37
CA ALA A 369 -3.21 6.24 26.25
C ALA A 369 -2.49 5.17 25.40
N PRO A 370 -1.25 4.77 25.77
CA PRO A 370 -0.47 3.80 24.98
C PRO A 370 -1.17 2.44 24.81
N GLN A 371 -2.04 2.08 25.76
CA GLN A 371 -2.77 0.82 25.73
C GLN A 371 -4.04 0.88 24.85
N GLY A 372 -4.47 2.06 24.41
CA GLY A 372 -5.72 2.23 23.67
C GLY A 372 -6.95 1.72 24.42
N HIS A 373 -8.04 1.54 23.69
CA HIS A 373 -9.29 0.95 24.16
C HIS A 373 -9.58 -0.33 23.40
N THR A 374 -10.09 -1.34 24.10
CA THR A 374 -10.47 -2.62 23.51
C THR A 374 -11.98 -2.77 23.51
N PHE A 375 -12.54 -3.18 22.39
CA PHE A 375 -13.96 -3.46 22.21
C PHE A 375 -14.15 -4.92 21.80
N SER A 376 -15.18 -5.55 22.34
CA SER A 376 -15.59 -6.88 21.94
C SER A 376 -16.30 -6.83 20.59
N VAL A 377 -16.13 -7.85 19.75
CA VAL A 377 -16.84 -7.91 18.48
C VAL A 377 -18.25 -8.45 18.70
N MET A 378 -19.22 -7.55 18.58
CA MET A 378 -20.64 -7.85 18.65
C MET A 378 -21.26 -7.72 17.25
N VAL A 379 -22.17 -8.62 16.89
CA VAL A 379 -22.84 -8.66 15.57
C VAL A 379 -24.34 -8.49 15.75
N THR A 380 -24.92 -7.51 15.05
CA THR A 380 -26.36 -7.22 15.13
C THR A 380 -27.18 -7.93 14.05
N GLN A 381 -28.49 -8.09 14.28
CA GLN A 381 -29.45 -8.57 13.29
C GLN A 381 -30.57 -7.54 13.06
N PRO A 382 -30.70 -6.92 11.86
CA PRO A 382 -29.81 -7.04 10.70
C PRO A 382 -28.40 -6.48 10.98
N ILE A 383 -27.43 -6.84 10.14
CA ILE A 383 -26.02 -6.44 10.31
C ILE A 383 -25.90 -4.92 10.19
N THR A 384 -25.37 -4.29 11.23
CA THR A 384 -24.99 -2.88 11.30
C THR A 384 -23.48 -2.78 11.52
N PRO A 385 -22.87 -1.59 11.38
CA PRO A 385 -21.46 -1.41 11.73
C PRO A 385 -21.09 -1.92 13.12
N LEU A 386 -19.88 -2.47 13.22
CA LEU A 386 -19.32 -3.11 14.41
C LEU A 386 -18.76 -2.11 15.43
N LEU A 387 -18.40 -0.91 14.97
CA LEU A 387 -17.87 0.17 15.79
C LEU A 387 -18.27 1.51 15.19
N TYR A 388 -18.66 2.45 16.06
CA TYR A 388 -18.99 3.83 15.72
C TYR A 388 -18.06 4.77 16.48
N ILE A 389 -17.51 5.78 15.81
CA ILE A 389 -16.60 6.77 16.39
C ILE A 389 -17.08 8.17 16.02
N SER A 390 -17.29 9.04 17.01
CA SER A 390 -17.72 10.43 16.77
C SER A 390 -17.10 11.41 17.77
N THR A 391 -17.02 12.69 17.39
CA THR A 391 -16.75 13.78 18.32
C THR A 391 -18.00 14.23 19.10
N ASP A 392 -19.19 13.82 18.65
CA ASP A 392 -20.47 14.15 19.27
C ASP A 392 -20.99 12.96 20.11
N LEU A 393 -20.90 13.11 21.43
CA LEU A 393 -21.39 12.11 22.38
C LEU A 393 -22.91 11.91 22.27
N THR A 394 -23.65 13.00 22.07
CA THR A 394 -25.12 12.97 22.03
C THR A 394 -25.60 12.22 20.79
N HIS A 395 -24.94 12.44 19.64
CA HIS A 395 -25.20 11.68 18.42
C HIS A 395 -25.02 10.16 18.63
N LEU A 396 -23.94 9.73 19.30
CA LEU A 396 -23.73 8.30 19.57
C LEU A 396 -24.78 7.72 20.54
N GLN A 397 -25.22 8.50 21.52
CA GLN A 397 -26.31 8.11 22.43
C GLN A 397 -27.64 7.98 21.70
N ASP A 398 -27.93 8.88 20.75
CA ASP A 398 -29.15 8.86 19.95
C ASP A 398 -29.19 7.70 18.93
N LEU A 399 -28.03 7.20 18.47
CA LEU A 399 -27.97 6.03 17.59
C LEU A 399 -28.68 4.81 18.19
N ARG A 400 -28.58 4.61 19.51
CA ARG A 400 -29.30 3.55 20.22
C ARG A 400 -30.80 3.56 19.96
N HIS A 401 -31.41 4.73 19.82
CA HIS A 401 -32.84 4.90 19.64
C HIS A 401 -33.29 4.81 18.18
N THR A 402 -32.35 4.95 17.24
CA THR A 402 -32.64 4.96 15.80
C THR A 402 -32.30 3.62 15.12
N LEU A 403 -31.46 2.79 15.75
CA LEU A 403 -31.11 1.47 15.24
C LEU A 403 -32.23 0.45 15.53
N HIS A 404 -32.87 -0.02 14.47
CA HIS A 404 -33.91 -1.05 14.55
C HIS A 404 -33.30 -2.46 14.57
N LEU A 405 -32.91 -2.91 15.76
CA LEU A 405 -32.26 -4.19 15.98
C LEU A 405 -33.22 -5.26 16.51
N LYS A 406 -33.08 -6.50 16.06
CA LYS A 406 -33.79 -7.66 16.60
C LYS A 406 -33.00 -8.38 17.69
N ALA A 407 -31.70 -8.53 17.46
CA ALA A 407 -30.77 -9.21 18.35
C ALA A 407 -29.35 -8.67 18.17
N ILE A 408 -28.53 -8.82 19.21
CA ILE A 408 -27.09 -8.61 19.17
C ILE A 408 -26.46 -9.87 19.75
N LEU A 409 -25.53 -10.47 19.01
CA LEU A 409 -24.86 -11.72 19.35
C LEU A 409 -23.37 -11.46 19.47
N ALA A 410 -22.70 -12.20 20.33
CA ALA A 410 -21.24 -12.25 20.30
C ALA A 410 -20.78 -12.86 18.96
N HIS A 411 -19.59 -12.49 18.48
CA HIS A 411 -19.06 -12.99 17.21
C HIS A 411 -19.13 -14.52 17.09
N ASP A 412 -18.69 -15.27 18.10
CA ASP A 412 -18.68 -16.74 18.06
C ASP A 412 -20.10 -17.33 17.94
N GLU A 413 -21.08 -16.72 18.60
CA GLU A 413 -22.48 -17.16 18.54
C GLU A 413 -23.07 -16.89 17.16
N HIS A 414 -22.71 -15.75 16.55
CA HIS A 414 -23.08 -15.43 15.18
C HIS A 414 -22.50 -16.45 14.19
N MET A 415 -21.20 -16.75 14.30
CA MET A 415 -20.53 -17.74 13.44
C MET A 415 -21.15 -19.13 13.61
N ALA A 416 -21.47 -19.54 14.85
CA ALA A 416 -22.12 -20.82 15.13
C ALA A 416 -23.53 -20.93 14.55
N GLN A 417 -24.27 -19.82 14.42
CA GLN A 417 -25.59 -19.81 13.77
C GLN A 417 -25.48 -19.89 12.24
N GLN A 418 -24.45 -19.26 11.66
CA GLN A 418 -24.25 -19.22 10.21
C GLN A 418 -23.73 -20.56 9.67
N ASP A 419 -22.79 -21.17 10.39
CA ASP A 419 -22.25 -22.51 10.10
C ASP A 419 -22.46 -23.46 11.28
N PRO A 420 -23.69 -23.98 11.50
CA PRO A 420 -24.00 -24.87 12.63
C PRO A 420 -23.32 -26.25 12.56
N GLY A 421 -22.46 -26.48 11.57
CA GLY A 421 -21.87 -27.77 11.27
C GLY A 421 -22.87 -28.78 10.70
N LEU A 422 -22.40 -30.00 10.46
CA LEU A 422 -23.26 -31.08 9.98
C LEU A 422 -24.13 -31.62 11.14
N PRO A 423 -25.44 -31.87 10.92
CA PRO A 423 -26.34 -32.33 11.97
C PRO A 423 -25.84 -33.59 12.65
N PHE A 424 -26.16 -33.77 13.94
CA PHE A 424 -25.83 -34.99 14.69
C PHE A 424 -26.23 -36.28 13.96
N LEU A 425 -27.37 -36.27 13.26
CA LEU A 425 -27.86 -37.41 12.47
C LEU A 425 -26.92 -37.80 11.32
N PHE A 426 -26.22 -36.84 10.72
CA PHE A 426 -25.24 -37.12 9.68
C PHE A 426 -24.07 -37.93 10.24
N TRP A 427 -23.51 -37.49 11.37
CA TRP A 427 -22.41 -38.20 12.04
C TRP A 427 -22.84 -39.58 12.55
N PHE A 428 -24.07 -39.70 13.07
CA PHE A 428 -24.64 -40.97 13.44
C PHE A 428 -24.75 -41.93 12.24
N SER A 429 -25.19 -41.42 11.08
CA SER A 429 -25.26 -42.21 9.83
C SER A 429 -23.88 -42.67 9.36
N VAL A 430 -22.89 -41.78 9.35
CA VAL A 430 -21.49 -42.11 8.98
C VAL A 430 -20.92 -43.17 9.92
N ALA A 431 -21.06 -42.98 11.24
CA ALA A 431 -20.59 -43.95 12.22
C ALA A 431 -21.27 -45.32 12.07
N SER A 432 -22.58 -45.33 11.79
CA SER A 432 -23.34 -46.56 11.53
C SER A 432 -22.85 -47.28 10.27
N LEU A 433 -22.63 -46.55 9.17
CA LEU A 433 -22.12 -47.10 7.92
C LEU A 433 -20.72 -47.68 8.07
N ILE A 434 -19.82 -46.97 8.77
CA ILE A 434 -18.48 -47.45 9.10
C ILE A 434 -18.59 -48.75 9.89
N THR A 435 -19.43 -48.80 10.93
CA THR A 435 -19.61 -50.00 11.75
C THR A 435 -20.14 -51.18 10.93
N LEU A 436 -21.18 -50.98 10.11
CA LEU A 436 -21.73 -52.02 9.23
C LEU A 436 -20.71 -52.53 8.21
N PHE A 437 -19.93 -51.63 7.63
CA PHE A 437 -18.85 -51.99 6.71
C PHE A 437 -17.79 -52.87 7.40
N HIS A 438 -17.34 -52.50 8.60
CA HIS A 438 -16.36 -53.28 9.36
C HIS A 438 -16.92 -54.65 9.78
N LEU A 439 -18.20 -54.73 10.16
CA LEU A 439 -18.86 -56.00 10.44
C LEU A 439 -18.95 -56.89 9.19
N PHE A 440 -19.22 -56.30 8.03
CA PHE A 440 -19.25 -57.02 6.75
C PHE A 440 -17.84 -57.52 6.36
N LEU A 441 -16.82 -56.68 6.54
CA LEU A 441 -15.43 -57.02 6.26
C LEU A 441 -14.92 -58.12 7.21
N PHE A 442 -15.26 -58.05 8.50
CA PHE A 442 -15.00 -59.12 9.45
C PHE A 442 -15.72 -60.42 9.05
N LYS A 443 -16.98 -60.33 8.63
CA LYS A 443 -17.74 -61.50 8.14
C LYS A 443 -17.10 -62.11 6.89
N LEU A 444 -16.59 -61.32 5.95
CA LEU A 444 -15.88 -61.82 4.78
C LEU A 444 -14.58 -62.54 5.18
N ILE A 445 -13.74 -61.91 6.01
CA ILE A 445 -12.50 -62.52 6.51
C ILE A 445 -12.81 -63.81 7.28
N TYR A 446 -13.81 -63.79 8.16
CA TYR A 446 -14.22 -64.97 8.92
C TYR A 446 -14.71 -66.09 8.00
N ASN A 447 -15.50 -65.78 6.97
CA ASN A 447 -15.96 -66.79 6.02
C ASN A 447 -14.83 -67.36 5.15
N GLU A 448 -13.79 -66.57 4.86
CA GLU A 448 -12.65 -67.00 4.04
C GLU A 448 -11.61 -67.83 4.84
N TYR A 449 -11.38 -67.49 6.12
CA TYR A 449 -10.41 -68.20 6.98
C TYR A 449 -11.03 -69.25 7.90
N CYS A 450 -12.32 -69.13 8.24
CA CYS A 450 -13.02 -70.01 9.19
C CYS A 450 -14.35 -70.57 8.64
N GLY A 451 -14.73 -70.25 7.40
CA GLY A 451 -15.93 -70.80 6.77
C GLY A 451 -15.74 -72.20 6.18
N PRO A 452 -16.82 -72.88 5.73
CA PRO A 452 -16.83 -74.30 5.33
C PRO A 452 -16.06 -74.66 4.03
N GLY A 453 -15.05 -73.87 3.64
CA GLY A 453 -14.18 -74.07 2.49
C GLY A 453 -12.72 -73.63 2.67
N ALA A 454 -12.31 -73.21 3.88
CA ALA A 454 -10.94 -72.76 4.15
C ALA A 454 -9.95 -73.95 4.16
N LYS A 455 -8.99 -73.97 3.23
CA LYS A 455 -7.93 -74.98 3.14
C LYS A 455 -6.95 -74.84 4.32
N PRO A 456 -6.60 -75.94 5.02
CA PRO A 456 -5.65 -75.89 6.13
C PRO A 456 -4.23 -75.85 5.56
N LEU A 457 -3.67 -74.66 5.38
CA LEU A 457 -2.23 -74.48 5.27
C LEU A 457 -1.73 -74.06 6.65
N PHE A 458 -0.73 -74.78 7.16
CA PHE A 458 -0.07 -74.66 8.46
C PHE A 458 -0.64 -75.51 9.60
N ARG A 459 -0.33 -76.82 9.55
CA ARG A 459 -0.05 -77.59 10.77
C ARG A 459 1.22 -78.41 10.55
N SER A 460 2.34 -77.95 11.09
CA SER A 460 3.60 -78.69 11.19
C SER A 460 3.94 -78.96 12.65
N LYS A 461 4.32 -80.22 12.92
CA LYS A 461 4.98 -80.78 14.12
C LYS A 461 4.13 -80.89 15.40
N GLU A 462 4.17 -81.96 16.19
CA GLU A 462 5.16 -83.04 16.35
C GLU A 462 4.51 -84.28 17.02
N ASP A 463 4.95 -85.49 16.64
CA ASP A 463 4.73 -86.83 17.26
C ASP A 463 5.38 -86.92 18.69
N PRO A 464 5.27 -87.98 19.55
CA PRO A 464 4.91 -89.40 19.30
C PRO A 464 4.11 -90.14 20.43
N SER A 465 4.00 -91.48 20.31
CA SER A 465 3.62 -92.53 21.29
C SER A 465 2.17 -93.03 21.27
N VAL A 466 1.90 -94.16 20.60
CA VAL A 466 1.88 -95.55 21.13
C VAL A 466 1.99 -96.51 19.94
#